data_AF-A0ABD2WVT5-F1
#
_entry.id   AF-A0ABD2WVT5-F1
#
_cell.length_a   1.000
_cell.length_b   1.000
_cell.length_c   1.000
_cell.angle_alpha   90.00
_cell.angle_beta   90.00
_cell.angle_gamma   90.00
#
_symmetry.space_group_name_H-M   'P 1'
#
loop_
_entity.id
_entity.type
_entity.pdbx_description
1 polymer ?
#
loop_
_entity_poly.entity_id
_entity_poly.type
_entity_poly.pdbx_seq_one_letter_code
_entity_poly.pdbx_strand_id
1 'polypeptide(L)'
;MAQNQVESLQAMLRRVDWYCEESRHEFLCQFDSSIDSFDEIDSHESIFQRGQIDRLLIDCINCTYGGRDAEDARDARKRFIRFVIRIGYRDEPEIQGGPRTTRRTTAIHHAATLGFYKEVEELFEIYVQFDANYRDDSGLTHLHAASMAGATEAVRDFILHKHDIERVWPETGDTPLVLALDGHHDEVALLLILNKAEMKEPVVRGVSALELVVARNYEDRLVQYLFNYSKTYVWTWTRAALEFMVEFELSMESCKIIMRNLTHKDWWNICVAAHGLSVKFYAGSNIN
;
A
#
# COMPACT_ATOMS: atom_id res chain seq x y z
N MET A 1 -25.15 24.32 -21.66
CA MET A 1 -25.43 22.88 -21.79
C MET A 1 -25.04 22.17 -20.48
N ALA A 2 -23.90 22.52 -19.89
CA ALA A 2 -23.48 22.16 -18.52
C ALA A 2 -24.56 22.29 -17.43
N GLN A 3 -25.28 23.43 -17.36
CA GLN A 3 -26.35 23.62 -16.36
C GLN A 3 -27.45 22.55 -16.42
N ASN A 4 -27.83 22.12 -17.63
CA ASN A 4 -28.85 21.08 -17.81
C ASN A 4 -28.32 19.70 -17.37
N GLN A 5 -27.02 19.44 -17.58
CA GLN A 5 -26.36 18.21 -17.12
C GLN A 5 -26.29 18.16 -15.59
N VAL A 6 -25.93 19.27 -14.94
CA VAL A 6 -25.92 19.41 -13.48
C VAL A 6 -27.32 19.18 -12.90
N GLU A 7 -28.35 19.82 -13.46
CA GLU A 7 -29.74 19.64 -13.00
C GLU A 7 -30.23 18.19 -13.16
N SER A 8 -29.85 17.52 -14.25
CA SER A 8 -30.14 16.10 -14.48
C SER A 8 -29.49 15.22 -13.41
N LEU A 9 -28.19 15.41 -13.15
CA LEU A 9 -27.46 14.64 -12.15
C LEU A 9 -28.00 14.89 -10.73
N GLN A 10 -28.32 16.14 -10.39
CA GLN A 10 -29.00 16.48 -9.13
C GLN A 10 -30.39 15.85 -9.02
N ALA A 11 -31.13 15.72 -10.12
CA ALA A 11 -32.42 15.05 -10.11
C ALA A 11 -32.27 13.53 -9.85
N MET A 12 -31.22 12.91 -10.37
CA MET A 12 -30.86 11.53 -10.03
C MET A 12 -30.50 11.40 -8.55
N LEU A 13 -29.61 12.25 -8.04
CA LEU A 13 -29.17 12.25 -6.63
C LEU A 13 -30.33 12.47 -5.64
N ARG A 14 -31.34 13.27 -6.01
CA ARG A 14 -32.54 13.49 -5.17
C ARG A 14 -33.42 12.26 -4.99
N ARG A 15 -33.31 11.25 -5.86
CA ARG A 15 -34.08 10.00 -5.78
C ARG A 15 -33.38 8.94 -4.93
N VAL A 16 -32.12 9.16 -4.56
CA VAL A 16 -31.31 8.20 -3.82
C VAL A 16 -31.72 8.20 -2.35
N ASP A 17 -32.10 7.03 -1.84
CA ASP A 17 -32.16 6.79 -0.41
C ASP A 17 -30.74 6.51 0.11
N TRP A 18 -30.14 7.52 0.73
CA TRP A 18 -28.76 7.46 1.23
C TRP A 18 -28.55 6.44 2.35
N TYR A 19 -29.61 5.96 2.99
CA TYR A 19 -29.53 4.92 4.03
C TYR A 19 -29.67 3.51 3.47
N CYS A 20 -30.08 3.37 2.20
CA CYS A 20 -30.27 2.09 1.53
C CYS A 20 -29.12 1.82 0.54
N GLU A 21 -28.33 0.77 0.78
CA GLU A 21 -27.22 0.38 -0.10
C GLU A 21 -27.70 0.05 -1.52
N GLU A 22 -28.82 -0.67 -1.66
CA GLU A 22 -29.42 -1.00 -2.95
C GLU A 22 -29.80 0.25 -3.75
N SER A 23 -30.30 1.30 -3.07
CA SER A 23 -30.66 2.56 -3.74
C SER A 23 -29.43 3.31 -4.24
N ARG A 24 -28.32 3.32 -3.47
CA ARG A 24 -27.06 3.92 -3.91
C ARG A 24 -26.42 3.12 -5.05
N HIS A 25 -26.53 1.80 -5.00
CA HIS A 25 -26.10 0.92 -6.09
C HIS A 25 -26.88 1.16 -7.39
N GLU A 26 -28.21 1.30 -7.30
CA GLU A 26 -29.06 1.60 -8.44
C GLU A 26 -28.67 2.94 -9.08
N PHE A 27 -28.39 3.95 -8.26
CA PHE A 27 -27.87 5.23 -8.74
C PHE A 27 -26.57 5.06 -9.52
N LEU A 28 -25.59 4.31 -8.99
CA LEU A 28 -24.31 4.08 -9.67
C LEU A 28 -24.51 3.36 -11.02
N CYS A 29 -25.45 2.42 -11.11
CA CYS A 29 -25.78 1.74 -12.37
C CYS A 29 -26.41 2.68 -13.40
N GLN A 30 -27.34 3.54 -12.97
CA GLN A 30 -27.98 4.54 -13.84
C GLN A 30 -26.99 5.62 -14.27
N PHE A 31 -26.13 6.05 -13.35
CA PHE A 31 -25.08 7.03 -13.60
C PHE A 31 -24.08 6.50 -14.62
N ASP A 32 -23.58 5.28 -14.44
CA ASP A 32 -22.63 4.65 -15.36
C ASP A 32 -23.16 4.57 -16.80
N SER A 33 -24.45 4.26 -16.96
CA SER A 33 -25.11 4.18 -18.28
C SER A 33 -25.25 5.54 -18.98
N SER A 34 -25.08 6.65 -18.24
CA SER A 34 -25.27 8.01 -18.74
C SER A 34 -24.05 8.91 -18.52
N ILE A 35 -22.91 8.35 -18.13
CA ILE A 35 -21.75 9.13 -17.69
C ILE A 35 -21.18 10.06 -18.77
N ASP A 36 -21.18 9.61 -20.03
CA ASP A 36 -20.73 10.39 -21.19
C ASP A 36 -21.61 11.63 -21.43
N SER A 37 -22.84 11.63 -20.91
CA SER A 37 -23.73 12.80 -20.99
C SER A 37 -23.36 13.91 -20.00
N PHE A 38 -22.37 13.69 -19.13
CA PHE A 38 -21.93 14.63 -18.08
C PHE A 38 -20.54 15.23 -18.34
N ASP A 39 -20.06 15.19 -19.59
CA ASP A 39 -18.71 15.64 -19.96
C ASP A 39 -18.47 17.15 -19.83
N GLU A 40 -19.51 17.97 -19.80
CA GLU A 40 -19.37 19.43 -19.60
C GLU A 40 -19.35 19.83 -18.12
N ILE A 41 -19.50 18.87 -17.20
CA ILE A 41 -19.41 19.12 -15.77
C ILE A 41 -17.94 19.21 -15.34
N ASP A 42 -17.54 20.36 -14.84
CA ASP A 42 -16.18 20.69 -14.41
C ASP A 42 -16.04 20.98 -12.90
N SER A 43 -17.15 21.10 -12.17
CA SER A 43 -17.14 21.39 -10.74
C SER A 43 -18.13 20.55 -9.93
N HIS A 44 -17.62 19.98 -8.84
CA HIS A 44 -18.37 19.18 -7.88
C HIS A 44 -19.24 20.01 -6.90
N GLU A 45 -18.90 21.28 -6.62
CA GLU A 45 -19.48 22.09 -5.53
C GLU A 45 -20.98 22.30 -5.67
N SER A 46 -21.47 22.33 -6.90
CA SER A 46 -22.88 22.52 -7.20
C SER A 46 -23.70 21.22 -7.17
N ILE A 47 -23.06 20.04 -7.08
CA ILE A 47 -23.71 18.75 -7.38
C ILE A 47 -23.91 17.92 -6.12
N PHE A 48 -22.83 17.72 -5.36
CA PHE A 48 -22.79 16.76 -4.26
C PHE A 48 -22.84 17.45 -2.91
N GLN A 49 -23.62 16.88 -1.99
CA GLN A 49 -23.60 17.27 -0.58
C GLN A 49 -22.40 16.61 0.12
N ARG A 50 -22.04 17.15 1.30
CA ARG A 50 -20.91 16.66 2.10
C ARG A 50 -20.98 15.16 2.35
N GLY A 51 -19.88 14.45 2.08
CA GLY A 51 -19.75 13.00 2.30
C GLY A 51 -20.46 12.10 1.29
N GLN A 52 -21.26 12.64 0.37
CA GLN A 52 -21.94 11.82 -0.65
C GLN A 52 -20.94 11.16 -1.60
N ILE A 53 -19.93 11.91 -2.06
CA ILE A 53 -18.90 11.38 -2.96
C ILE A 53 -18.11 10.26 -2.26
N ASP A 54 -17.67 10.47 -1.02
CA ASP A 54 -16.94 9.45 -0.25
C ASP A 54 -17.73 8.15 -0.12
N ARG A 55 -19.02 8.25 0.25
CA ARG A 55 -19.89 7.08 0.34
C ARG A 55 -20.10 6.40 -1.02
N LEU A 56 -20.33 7.17 -2.09
CA LEU A 56 -20.46 6.62 -3.44
C LEU A 56 -19.17 5.99 -3.95
N LEU A 57 -17.99 6.52 -3.61
CA LEU A 57 -16.70 5.91 -3.95
C LEU A 57 -16.54 4.55 -3.24
N ILE A 58 -16.90 4.46 -1.95
CA ILE A 58 -16.88 3.20 -1.21
C ILE A 58 -17.85 2.19 -1.85
N ASP A 59 -19.10 2.59 -2.08
CA ASP A 59 -20.08 1.72 -2.72
C ASP A 59 -19.58 1.28 -4.10
N CYS A 60 -19.08 2.20 -4.92
CA CYS A 60 -18.53 1.94 -6.24
C CYS A 60 -17.44 0.85 -6.20
N ILE A 61 -16.51 0.92 -5.26
CA ILE A 61 -15.48 -0.12 -5.08
C ILE A 61 -16.10 -1.47 -4.68
N ASN A 62 -17.08 -1.46 -3.78
CA ASN A 62 -17.73 -2.67 -3.26
C ASN A 62 -18.78 -3.27 -4.23
N CYS A 63 -19.23 -2.51 -5.22
CA CYS A 63 -20.24 -2.94 -6.19
C CYS A 63 -19.75 -4.14 -7.00
N THR A 64 -20.16 -5.35 -6.62
CA THR A 64 -20.18 -6.49 -7.53
C THR A 64 -21.43 -6.33 -8.41
N TYR A 65 -21.29 -5.77 -9.62
CA TYR A 65 -22.42 -5.63 -10.54
C TYR A 65 -23.10 -6.99 -10.71
N GLY A 66 -24.28 -7.15 -10.12
CA GLY A 66 -25.04 -8.39 -10.16
C GLY A 66 -25.43 -8.71 -11.60
N GLY A 67 -24.64 -9.56 -12.26
CA GLY A 67 -24.92 -10.09 -13.60
C GLY A 67 -24.22 -9.40 -14.78
N ARG A 68 -23.32 -8.41 -14.56
CA ARG A 68 -22.41 -7.95 -15.63
C ARG A 68 -21.12 -8.76 -15.58
N ASP A 69 -20.45 -8.89 -16.72
CA ASP A 69 -19.12 -9.50 -16.77
C ASP A 69 -18.15 -8.72 -15.87
N ALA A 70 -17.17 -9.41 -15.26
CA ALA A 70 -16.25 -8.81 -14.30
C ALA A 70 -15.45 -7.61 -14.89
N GLU A 71 -15.32 -7.57 -16.22
CA GLU A 71 -14.68 -6.48 -16.96
C GLU A 71 -15.54 -5.21 -16.98
N ASP A 72 -16.84 -5.33 -17.28
CA ASP A 72 -17.79 -4.21 -17.24
C ASP A 72 -17.86 -3.57 -15.86
N ALA A 73 -17.83 -4.40 -14.81
CA ALA A 73 -17.82 -3.95 -13.43
C ALA A 73 -16.53 -3.18 -13.08
N ARG A 74 -15.39 -3.56 -13.65
CA ARG A 74 -14.12 -2.84 -13.48
C ARG A 74 -14.14 -1.50 -14.21
N ASP A 75 -14.64 -1.47 -15.42
CA ASP A 75 -14.67 -0.25 -16.22
C ASP A 75 -15.62 0.79 -15.66
N ALA A 76 -16.79 0.37 -15.16
CA ALA A 76 -17.72 1.27 -14.49
C ALA A 76 -17.11 1.94 -13.24
N ARG A 77 -16.32 1.18 -12.47
CA ARG A 77 -15.61 1.72 -11.29
C ARG A 77 -14.60 2.80 -11.67
N LYS A 78 -13.75 2.52 -12.66
CA LYS A 78 -12.77 3.50 -13.16
C LYS A 78 -13.44 4.73 -13.74
N ARG A 79 -14.55 4.55 -14.48
CA ARG A 79 -15.33 5.67 -15.03
C ARG A 79 -15.82 6.60 -13.93
N PHE A 80 -16.38 6.05 -12.85
CA PHE A 80 -16.83 6.86 -11.72
C PHE A 80 -15.67 7.58 -10.99
N ILE A 81 -14.57 6.87 -10.69
CA ILE A 81 -13.39 7.47 -10.05
C ILE A 81 -12.84 8.64 -10.90
N ARG A 82 -12.66 8.41 -12.21
CA ARG A 82 -12.16 9.43 -13.14
C ARG A 82 -13.12 10.60 -13.30
N PHE A 83 -14.42 10.35 -13.27
CA PHE A 83 -15.41 11.43 -13.24
C PHE A 83 -15.22 12.30 -11.99
N VAL A 84 -15.09 11.70 -10.81
CA VAL A 84 -14.87 12.41 -9.54
C VAL A 84 -13.57 13.23 -9.57
N ILE A 85 -12.49 12.67 -10.13
CA ILE A 85 -11.22 13.38 -10.33
C ILE A 85 -11.41 14.57 -11.28
N ARG A 86 -12.11 14.36 -12.41
CA ARG A 86 -12.36 15.36 -13.46
C ARG A 86 -13.13 16.58 -12.96
N ILE A 87 -14.16 16.37 -12.13
CA ILE A 87 -14.94 17.46 -11.53
C ILE A 87 -14.20 18.17 -10.37
N GLY A 88 -12.92 17.85 -10.18
CA GLY A 88 -12.03 18.52 -9.24
C GLY A 88 -12.27 18.18 -7.77
N TYR A 89 -13.00 17.10 -7.46
CA TYR A 89 -13.21 16.73 -6.07
C TYR A 89 -11.90 16.29 -5.43
N ARG A 90 -11.62 16.81 -4.23
CA ARG A 90 -10.52 16.39 -3.37
C ARG A 90 -11.10 16.15 -1.98
N ASP A 91 -10.70 15.06 -1.35
CA ASP A 91 -11.16 14.74 0.00
C ASP A 91 -10.69 15.82 0.98
N GLU A 92 -11.62 16.33 1.77
CA GLU A 92 -11.35 17.26 2.86
C GLU A 92 -11.76 16.62 4.19
N PRO A 93 -10.82 16.40 5.13
CA PRO A 93 -11.12 15.84 6.45
C PRO A 93 -12.11 16.73 7.18
N GLU A 94 -13.10 16.11 7.83
CA GLU A 94 -13.95 16.86 8.74
C GLU A 94 -13.15 17.34 9.96
N ILE A 95 -12.79 18.62 9.98
CA ILE A 95 -12.20 19.27 11.15
C ILE A 95 -13.31 19.54 12.16
N GLN A 96 -13.79 18.51 12.85
CA GLN A 96 -14.73 18.68 13.97
C GLN A 96 -13.97 19.11 15.23
N GLY A 97 -13.49 20.36 15.28
CA GLY A 97 -13.16 21.11 16.51
C GLY A 97 -12.28 20.44 17.58
N GLY A 98 -11.60 19.35 17.26
CA GLY A 98 -10.84 18.49 18.17
C GLY A 98 -9.60 17.91 17.49
N PRO A 99 -8.83 17.04 18.16
CA PRO A 99 -7.67 16.40 17.54
C PRO A 99 -8.09 15.71 16.24
N ARG A 100 -7.36 15.94 15.13
CA ARG A 100 -7.61 15.26 13.85
C ARG A 100 -7.71 13.76 14.09
N THR A 101 -8.90 13.19 13.97
CA THR A 101 -9.09 11.75 14.12
C THR A 101 -8.63 11.07 12.84
N THR A 102 -7.53 10.31 12.91
CA THR A 102 -7.04 9.53 11.76
C THR A 102 -7.87 8.26 11.53
N ARG A 103 -8.87 7.95 12.35
CA ARG A 103 -9.77 6.80 12.14
C ARG A 103 -10.89 7.17 11.16
N ARG A 104 -10.79 6.66 9.94
CA ARG A 104 -11.78 6.81 8.87
C ARG A 104 -11.55 5.72 7.82
N THR A 105 -12.55 4.87 7.63
CA THR A 105 -12.58 3.92 6.52
C THR A 105 -12.94 4.66 5.23
N THR A 106 -12.15 4.49 4.18
CA THR A 106 -12.31 5.20 2.90
C THR A 106 -12.26 4.20 1.74
N ALA A 107 -12.62 4.66 0.53
CA ALA A 107 -12.56 3.83 -0.68
C ALA A 107 -11.18 3.19 -0.92
N ILE A 108 -10.08 3.85 -0.53
CA ILE A 108 -8.71 3.29 -0.63
C ILE A 108 -8.55 2.00 0.19
N HIS A 109 -9.11 1.95 1.40
CA HIS A 109 -9.02 0.75 2.26
C HIS A 109 -9.76 -0.43 1.62
N HIS A 110 -10.97 -0.18 1.10
CA HIS A 110 -11.75 -1.19 0.38
C HIS A 110 -11.03 -1.64 -0.90
N ALA A 111 -10.48 -0.71 -1.68
CA ALA A 111 -9.79 -1.03 -2.92
C ALA A 111 -8.52 -1.87 -2.66
N ALA A 112 -7.73 -1.54 -1.64
CA ALA A 112 -6.53 -2.29 -1.28
C ALA A 112 -6.85 -3.71 -0.79
N THR A 113 -7.84 -3.87 0.09
CA THR A 113 -8.24 -5.18 0.62
C THR A 113 -8.85 -6.11 -0.44
N LEU A 114 -9.50 -5.54 -1.46
CA LEU A 114 -10.05 -6.28 -2.60
C LEU A 114 -9.04 -6.49 -3.75
N GLY A 115 -7.81 -5.96 -3.64
CA GLY A 115 -6.76 -6.11 -4.66
C GLY A 115 -6.93 -5.22 -5.89
N PHE A 116 -7.70 -4.14 -5.79
CA PHE A 116 -7.94 -3.16 -6.86
C PHE A 116 -6.85 -2.09 -6.88
N TYR A 117 -5.60 -2.52 -7.07
CA TYR A 117 -4.42 -1.66 -6.91
C TYR A 117 -4.33 -0.49 -7.91
N LYS A 118 -4.82 -0.66 -9.14
CA LYS A 118 -4.90 0.44 -10.12
C LYS A 118 -5.87 1.52 -9.66
N GLU A 119 -6.98 1.09 -9.08
CA GLU A 119 -7.98 2.00 -8.51
C GLU A 119 -7.43 2.67 -7.24
N VAL A 120 -6.59 2.01 -6.44
CA VAL A 120 -5.87 2.64 -5.31
C VAL A 120 -5.00 3.81 -5.80
N GLU A 121 -4.23 3.64 -6.88
CA GLU A 121 -3.42 4.71 -7.47
C GLU A 121 -4.29 5.89 -7.92
N GLU A 122 -5.37 5.66 -8.67
CA GLU A 122 -6.28 6.72 -9.12
C GLU A 122 -6.96 7.42 -7.93
N LEU A 123 -7.35 6.67 -6.89
CA LEU A 123 -7.98 7.24 -5.70
C LEU A 123 -7.04 8.20 -4.93
N PHE A 124 -5.71 8.04 -5.00
CA PHE A 124 -4.79 9.01 -4.39
C PHE A 124 -4.82 10.39 -5.07
N GLU A 125 -5.40 10.53 -6.27
CA GLU A 125 -5.69 11.84 -6.86
C GLU A 125 -6.88 12.54 -6.19
N ILE A 126 -7.73 11.79 -5.47
CA ILE A 126 -8.84 12.32 -4.67
C ILE A 126 -8.37 12.55 -3.22
N TYR A 127 -7.68 11.58 -2.62
CA TYR A 127 -7.19 11.64 -1.24
C TYR A 127 -5.77 12.23 -1.15
N VAL A 128 -5.60 13.46 -1.65
CA VAL A 128 -4.29 14.14 -1.74
C VAL A 128 -3.76 14.70 -0.42
N GLN A 129 -4.54 14.61 0.66
CA GLN A 129 -4.15 15.13 1.98
C GLN A 129 -3.27 14.12 2.72
N PHE A 130 -2.01 14.00 2.28
CA PHE A 130 -1.03 13.08 2.84
C PHE A 130 -0.56 13.45 4.25
N ASP A 131 -0.95 14.60 4.79
CA ASP A 131 -0.79 14.91 6.22
C ASP A 131 -1.71 14.04 7.11
N ALA A 132 -2.81 13.52 6.53
CA ALA A 132 -3.64 12.49 7.13
C ALA A 132 -3.24 11.10 6.63
N ASN A 133 -2.72 10.25 7.52
CA ASN A 133 -2.61 8.82 7.26
C ASN A 133 -3.83 8.12 7.88
N TYR A 134 -4.95 8.16 7.14
CA TYR A 134 -6.19 7.57 7.62
C TYR A 134 -6.02 6.08 7.85
N ARG A 135 -6.74 5.57 8.85
CA ARG A 135 -6.82 4.16 9.19
C ARG A 135 -8.26 3.70 9.30
N ASP A 136 -8.54 2.52 8.79
CA ASP A 136 -9.83 1.86 8.98
C ASP A 136 -9.94 1.20 10.36
N ASP A 137 -11.05 0.48 10.57
CA ASP A 137 -11.34 -0.21 11.83
C ASP A 137 -10.40 -1.40 12.09
N SER A 138 -9.84 -2.00 11.04
CA SER A 138 -8.82 -3.06 11.13
C SER A 138 -7.42 -2.50 11.48
N GLY A 139 -7.25 -1.18 11.34
CA GLY A 139 -5.96 -0.51 11.49
C GLY A 139 -5.09 -0.56 10.23
N LEU A 140 -5.63 -0.98 9.08
CA LEU A 140 -5.00 -0.75 7.78
C LEU A 140 -4.92 0.76 7.56
N THR A 141 -3.81 1.25 7.03
CA THR A 141 -3.58 2.68 6.83
C THR A 141 -3.47 3.01 5.35
N HIS A 142 -3.61 4.28 4.98
CA HIS A 142 -3.34 4.70 3.60
C HIS A 142 -1.91 4.40 3.16
N LEU A 143 -0.91 4.50 4.06
CA LEU A 143 0.45 4.07 3.74
C LEU A 143 0.53 2.55 3.47
N HIS A 144 -0.18 1.72 4.25
CA HIS A 144 -0.26 0.29 3.96
C HIS A 144 -0.88 0.04 2.58
N ALA A 145 -2.00 0.68 2.27
CA ALA A 145 -2.68 0.56 0.98
C ALA A 145 -1.80 1.01 -0.20
N ALA A 146 -1.09 2.14 -0.05
CA ALA A 146 -0.15 2.63 -1.04
C ALA A 146 0.98 1.63 -1.30
N SER A 147 1.52 1.02 -0.23
CA SER A 147 2.56 0.00 -0.36
C SER A 147 2.08 -1.29 -0.98
N MET A 148 0.87 -1.75 -0.66
CA MET A 148 0.23 -2.91 -1.29
C MET A 148 -0.03 -2.70 -2.79
N ALA A 149 -0.33 -1.47 -3.19
CA ALA A 149 -0.66 -1.13 -4.56
C ALA A 149 0.55 -0.77 -5.43
N GLY A 150 1.71 -0.50 -4.82
CA GLY A 150 2.88 0.00 -5.54
C GLY A 150 2.80 1.48 -5.89
N ALA A 151 1.96 2.25 -5.19
CA ALA A 151 1.74 3.67 -5.45
C ALA A 151 2.94 4.51 -4.98
N THR A 152 4.04 4.49 -5.75
CA THR A 152 5.34 5.11 -5.42
C THR A 152 5.22 6.56 -4.95
N GLU A 153 4.49 7.39 -5.69
CA GLU A 153 4.38 8.82 -5.37
C GLU A 153 3.58 9.07 -4.08
N ALA A 154 2.51 8.31 -3.84
CA ALA A 154 1.77 8.36 -2.58
C ALA A 154 2.66 7.97 -1.39
N VAL A 155 3.48 6.91 -1.54
CA VAL A 155 4.44 6.51 -0.49
C VAL A 155 5.48 7.60 -0.25
N ARG A 156 6.00 8.22 -1.31
CA ARG A 156 6.95 9.35 -1.22
C ARG A 156 6.35 10.51 -0.43
N ASP A 157 5.09 10.86 -0.70
CA ASP A 157 4.40 11.93 0.01
C ASP A 157 4.14 11.59 1.48
N PHE A 158 3.74 10.35 1.81
CA PHE A 158 3.59 9.93 3.20
C PHE A 158 4.92 10.00 3.98
N ILE A 159 6.03 9.61 3.35
CA ILE A 159 7.38 9.73 3.93
C ILE A 159 7.75 11.20 4.16
N LEU A 160 7.47 12.08 3.19
CA LEU A 160 7.73 13.52 3.32
C LEU A 160 6.98 14.14 4.50
N HIS A 161 5.76 13.67 4.76
CA HIS A 161 4.94 14.07 5.91
C HIS A 161 5.32 13.37 7.23
N LYS A 162 6.41 12.58 7.24
CA LYS A 162 6.98 11.91 8.42
C LYS A 162 6.01 10.95 9.11
N HIS A 163 5.18 10.27 8.34
CA HIS A 163 4.37 9.18 8.88
C HIS A 163 5.24 8.01 9.34
N ASP A 164 4.71 7.27 10.30
CA ASP A 164 5.35 6.08 10.84
C ASP A 164 5.36 4.94 9.81
N ILE A 165 6.51 4.76 9.15
CA ILE A 165 6.75 3.72 8.15
C ILE A 165 6.92 2.32 8.76
N GLU A 166 7.06 2.23 10.09
CA GLU A 166 7.22 0.98 10.85
C GLU A 166 5.91 0.48 11.44
N ARG A 167 4.82 1.22 11.25
CA ARG A 167 3.50 0.84 11.74
C ARG A 167 3.13 -0.53 11.20
N VAL A 168 2.72 -1.42 12.10
CA VAL A 168 2.17 -2.72 11.72
C VAL A 168 0.68 -2.61 11.47
N TRP A 169 0.19 -3.33 10.47
CA TRP A 169 -1.24 -3.60 10.30
C TRP A 169 -1.66 -4.67 11.32
N PRO A 170 -2.57 -4.38 12.29
CA PRO A 170 -2.87 -5.32 13.38
C PRO A 170 -3.38 -6.69 12.95
N GLU A 171 -4.11 -6.78 11.84
CA GLU A 171 -4.69 -8.05 11.36
C GLU A 171 -3.63 -9.05 10.90
N THR A 172 -2.58 -8.58 10.21
CA THR A 172 -1.56 -9.45 9.61
C THR A 172 -0.17 -9.30 10.25
N GLY A 173 0.05 -8.25 11.03
CA GLY A 173 1.36 -7.88 11.55
C GLY A 173 2.34 -7.36 10.48
N ASP A 174 1.88 -7.12 9.25
CA ASP A 174 2.73 -6.68 8.15
C ASP A 174 3.00 -5.17 8.26
N THR A 175 4.23 -4.76 7.96
CA THR A 175 4.61 -3.35 7.78
C THR A 175 4.41 -2.91 6.33
N PRO A 176 4.39 -1.60 6.03
CA PRO A 176 4.41 -1.10 4.65
C PRO A 176 5.51 -1.73 3.78
N LEU A 177 6.70 -1.97 4.34
CA LEU A 177 7.80 -2.62 3.63
C LEU A 177 7.47 -4.07 3.28
N VAL A 178 6.94 -4.84 4.23
CA VAL A 178 6.53 -6.24 3.98
C VAL A 178 5.45 -6.29 2.90
N LEU A 179 4.47 -5.38 2.94
CA LEU A 179 3.41 -5.32 1.94
C LEU A 179 3.94 -4.98 0.53
N ALA A 180 4.90 -4.07 0.42
CA ALA A 180 5.55 -3.74 -0.86
C ALA A 180 6.37 -4.92 -1.42
N LEU A 181 7.05 -5.66 -0.54
CA LEU A 181 7.78 -6.89 -0.87
C LEU A 181 6.86 -8.09 -1.13
N ASP A 182 5.63 -8.06 -0.66
CA ASP A 182 4.63 -9.06 -1.04
C ASP A 182 4.00 -8.73 -2.40
N GLY A 183 3.88 -7.45 -2.74
CA GLY A 183 3.34 -6.96 -4.02
C GLY A 183 4.34 -6.88 -5.18
N HIS A 184 5.63 -7.18 -4.95
CA HIS A 184 6.70 -7.00 -5.94
C HIS A 184 6.89 -5.54 -6.38
N HIS A 185 6.76 -4.62 -5.43
CA HIS A 185 6.90 -3.19 -5.67
C HIS A 185 8.28 -2.70 -5.25
N ASP A 186 9.31 -3.07 -6.03
CA ASP A 186 10.73 -2.81 -5.75
C ASP A 186 11.03 -1.34 -5.46
N GLU A 187 10.42 -0.43 -6.22
CA GLU A 187 10.62 1.00 -6.04
C GLU A 187 10.09 1.49 -4.68
N VAL A 188 8.90 1.05 -4.30
CA VAL A 188 8.32 1.35 -2.98
C VAL A 188 9.16 0.73 -1.87
N ALA A 189 9.59 -0.52 -2.02
CA ALA A 189 10.45 -1.20 -1.06
C ALA A 189 11.77 -0.42 -0.87
N LEU A 190 12.42 -0.01 -1.97
CA LEU A 190 13.62 0.82 -1.93
C LEU A 190 13.38 2.17 -1.25
N LEU A 191 12.28 2.85 -1.54
CA LEU A 191 11.93 4.12 -0.89
C LEU A 191 11.80 3.97 0.63
N LEU A 192 11.14 2.90 1.09
CA LEU A 192 10.97 2.62 2.52
C LEU A 192 12.31 2.28 3.19
N ILE A 193 13.14 1.42 2.57
CA ILE A 193 14.47 1.05 3.09
C ILE A 193 15.38 2.28 3.18
N LEU A 194 15.40 3.13 2.15
CA LEU A 194 16.21 4.36 2.14
C LEU A 194 15.78 5.34 3.24
N ASN A 195 14.53 5.28 3.68
CA ASN A 195 14.00 6.07 4.79
C ASN A 195 14.05 5.33 6.14
N LYS A 196 14.90 4.30 6.22
CA LYS A 196 15.22 3.52 7.42
C LYS A 196 14.11 2.61 7.92
N ALA A 197 13.24 2.12 7.03
CA ALA A 197 12.35 1.03 7.40
C ALA A 197 13.18 -0.19 7.84
N GLU A 198 12.86 -0.75 8.99
CA GLU A 198 13.53 -1.93 9.52
C GLU A 198 12.94 -3.19 8.88
N MET A 199 13.82 -4.15 8.60
CA MET A 199 13.43 -5.48 8.14
C MET A 199 12.96 -6.33 9.32
N LYS A 200 11.89 -5.92 9.99
CA LYS A 200 11.32 -6.71 11.08
C LYS A 200 10.59 -7.93 10.55
N GLU A 201 10.60 -9.00 11.33
CA GLU A 201 9.71 -10.14 11.11
C GLU A 201 8.26 -9.70 11.36
N PRO A 202 7.33 -9.92 10.40
CA PRO A 202 5.91 -9.77 10.64
C PRO A 202 5.49 -10.76 11.73
N VAL A 203 4.81 -10.25 12.74
CA VAL A 203 4.48 -10.99 13.98
C VAL A 203 3.65 -12.24 13.71
N VAL A 204 2.81 -12.23 12.68
CA VAL A 204 1.87 -13.34 12.38
C VAL A 204 2.44 -14.34 11.39
N ARG A 205 3.29 -13.91 10.45
CA ARG A 205 3.85 -14.80 9.41
C ARG A 205 5.20 -15.39 9.77
N GLY A 206 5.95 -14.78 10.71
CA GLY A 206 7.26 -15.29 11.13
C GLY A 206 8.32 -15.32 10.02
N VAL A 207 8.10 -14.64 8.90
CA VAL A 207 8.99 -14.60 7.73
C VAL A 207 9.54 -13.20 7.56
N SER A 208 10.84 -13.00 7.72
CA SER A 208 11.45 -11.66 7.63
C SER A 208 11.31 -11.02 6.24
N ALA A 209 11.28 -9.69 6.17
CA ALA A 209 11.29 -8.96 4.90
C ALA A 209 12.44 -9.39 3.96
N LEU A 210 13.59 -9.78 4.53
CA LEU A 210 14.71 -10.28 3.75
C LEU A 210 14.47 -11.69 3.22
N GLU A 211 13.88 -12.59 4.01
CA GLU A 211 13.49 -13.92 3.54
C GLU A 211 12.52 -13.83 2.36
N LEU A 212 11.58 -12.89 2.39
CA LEU A 212 10.70 -12.61 1.25
C LEU A 212 11.48 -12.18 0.00
N VAL A 213 12.48 -11.30 0.16
CA VAL A 213 13.29 -10.83 -0.96
C VAL A 213 14.11 -11.96 -1.58
N VAL A 214 14.66 -12.81 -0.73
CA VAL A 214 15.52 -13.91 -1.14
C VAL A 214 14.68 -15.04 -1.78
N ALA A 215 13.56 -15.44 -1.16
CA ALA A 215 12.66 -16.48 -1.66
C ALA A 215 12.06 -16.19 -3.03
N ARG A 216 11.87 -14.91 -3.35
CA ARG A 216 11.20 -14.49 -4.58
C ARG A 216 12.16 -14.10 -5.71
N ASN A 217 13.46 -14.32 -5.52
CA ASN A 217 14.50 -14.05 -6.52
C ASN A 217 14.39 -12.62 -7.11
N TYR A 218 14.20 -11.63 -6.23
CA TYR A 218 14.15 -10.21 -6.59
C TYR A 218 15.42 -9.76 -7.32
N GLU A 219 15.33 -8.66 -8.07
CA GLU A 219 16.47 -8.13 -8.84
C GLU A 219 17.71 -7.90 -7.97
N ASP A 220 18.88 -8.15 -8.56
CA ASP A 220 20.20 -7.98 -7.95
C ASP A 220 20.36 -6.66 -7.18
N ARG A 221 19.71 -5.59 -7.66
CA ARG A 221 19.77 -4.27 -7.06
C ARG A 221 19.13 -4.24 -5.67
N LEU A 222 17.90 -4.75 -5.51
CA LEU A 222 17.21 -4.73 -4.22
C LEU A 222 17.97 -5.60 -3.20
N VAL A 223 18.43 -6.78 -3.63
CA VAL A 223 19.27 -7.68 -2.83
C VAL A 223 20.58 -7.01 -2.39
N GLN A 224 21.28 -6.32 -3.29
CA GLN A 224 22.50 -5.57 -2.96
C GLN A 224 22.26 -4.44 -1.97
N TYR A 225 21.17 -3.69 -2.12
CA TYR A 225 20.84 -2.60 -1.21
C TYR A 225 20.48 -3.11 0.18
N LEU A 226 19.65 -4.16 0.27
CA LEU A 226 19.29 -4.79 1.53
C LEU A 226 20.51 -5.35 2.25
N PHE A 227 21.43 -5.97 1.50
CA PHE A 227 22.68 -6.46 2.06
C PHE A 227 23.50 -5.31 2.67
N ASN A 228 23.67 -4.21 1.93
CA ASN A 228 24.44 -3.08 2.45
C ASN A 228 23.78 -2.40 3.66
N TYR A 229 22.45 -2.39 3.71
CA TYR A 229 21.70 -1.88 4.85
C TYR A 229 21.80 -2.82 6.08
N SER A 230 21.69 -4.14 5.88
CA SER A 230 21.73 -5.15 6.95
C SER A 230 23.09 -5.29 7.62
N LYS A 231 24.20 -4.94 6.95
CA LYS A 231 25.56 -4.87 7.58
C LYS A 231 25.60 -4.02 8.87
N THR A 232 24.63 -3.12 9.04
CA THR A 232 24.49 -2.26 10.22
C THR A 232 23.88 -3.00 11.44
N TYR A 233 23.21 -4.13 11.23
CA TYR A 233 22.53 -4.94 12.26
C TYR A 233 23.02 -6.41 12.24
N VAL A 234 23.48 -6.90 13.38
CA VAL A 234 24.48 -7.99 13.50
C VAL A 234 23.86 -9.42 13.59
N TRP A 235 24.57 -10.40 13.02
CA TRP A 235 24.62 -11.87 13.25
C TRP A 235 23.42 -12.78 12.90
N THR A 236 22.16 -12.37 13.08
CA THR A 236 21.01 -13.24 12.69
C THR A 236 20.92 -13.46 11.18
N TRP A 237 21.41 -12.47 10.42
CA TRP A 237 21.37 -12.45 8.97
C TRP A 237 22.28 -13.50 8.30
N THR A 238 23.48 -13.76 8.83
CA THR A 238 24.48 -14.58 8.13
C THR A 238 24.13 -16.06 8.08
N ARG A 239 23.50 -16.56 9.15
CA ARG A 239 23.05 -17.95 9.26
C ARG A 239 21.77 -18.19 8.47
N ALA A 240 20.77 -17.32 8.64
CA ALA A 240 19.51 -17.40 7.91
C ALA A 240 19.76 -17.33 6.40
N ALA A 241 20.56 -16.36 5.92
CA ALA A 241 20.86 -16.24 4.49
C ALA A 241 21.54 -17.49 3.90
N LEU A 242 22.39 -18.18 4.65
CA LEU A 242 23.05 -19.41 4.19
C LEU A 242 22.14 -20.65 4.27
N GLU A 243 21.35 -20.80 5.34
CA GLU A 243 20.34 -21.85 5.44
C GLU A 243 19.33 -21.71 4.28
N PHE A 244 18.95 -20.47 3.95
CA PHE A 244 18.07 -20.15 2.83
C PHE A 244 18.70 -20.38 1.45
N MET A 245 19.98 -20.06 1.27
CA MET A 245 20.73 -20.38 0.04
C MET A 245 20.70 -21.89 -0.28
N VAL A 246 20.69 -22.72 0.75
CA VAL A 246 20.64 -24.19 0.63
C VAL A 246 19.19 -24.70 0.47
N GLU A 247 18.24 -24.11 1.19
CA GLU A 247 16.84 -24.57 1.21
C GLU A 247 16.02 -24.13 -0.02
N PHE A 248 16.29 -22.95 -0.58
CA PHE A 248 15.44 -22.33 -1.63
C PHE A 248 16.08 -22.27 -3.02
N GLU A 249 17.17 -23.02 -3.26
CA GLU A 249 17.84 -23.12 -4.57
C GLU A 249 18.06 -21.77 -5.28
N LEU A 250 18.60 -20.80 -4.54
CA LEU A 250 18.76 -19.44 -5.04
C LEU A 250 19.61 -19.38 -6.32
N SER A 251 19.34 -18.35 -7.13
CA SER A 251 20.12 -18.10 -8.32
C SER A 251 21.61 -17.92 -7.97
N MET A 252 22.49 -18.38 -8.87
CA MET A 252 23.93 -18.25 -8.72
C MET A 252 24.37 -16.79 -8.54
N GLU A 253 23.65 -15.83 -9.13
CA GLU A 253 23.95 -14.39 -9.00
C GLU A 253 23.55 -13.86 -7.62
N SER A 254 22.37 -14.22 -7.11
CA SER A 254 21.95 -13.90 -5.74
C SER A 254 22.96 -14.47 -4.72
N CYS A 255 23.41 -15.71 -4.93
CA CYS A 255 24.44 -16.35 -4.12
C CYS A 255 25.79 -15.60 -4.19
N LYS A 256 26.23 -15.19 -5.37
CA LYS A 256 27.47 -14.41 -5.56
C LYS A 256 27.38 -13.05 -4.88
N ILE A 257 26.25 -12.36 -4.97
CA ILE A 257 26.02 -11.07 -4.31
C ILE A 257 26.10 -11.24 -2.80
N ILE A 258 25.45 -12.27 -2.25
CA ILE A 258 25.50 -12.56 -0.83
C ILE A 258 26.96 -12.84 -0.42
N MET A 259 27.63 -13.75 -1.10
CA MET A 259 29.02 -14.13 -0.79
C MET A 259 30.02 -12.97 -0.91
N ARG A 260 29.88 -12.11 -1.91
CA ARG A 260 30.78 -10.97 -2.15
C ARG A 260 30.68 -9.89 -1.09
N ASN A 261 29.52 -9.74 -0.48
CA ASN A 261 29.33 -8.68 0.48
C ASN A 261 29.60 -9.13 1.93
N LEU A 262 29.78 -10.44 2.18
CA LEU A 262 30.18 -10.98 3.49
C LEU A 262 31.58 -10.47 3.87
N THR A 263 31.73 -9.95 5.09
CA THR A 263 33.04 -9.55 5.61
C THR A 263 33.85 -10.77 6.08
N HIS A 264 35.16 -10.60 6.30
CA HIS A 264 35.98 -11.63 6.94
C HIS A 264 35.44 -12.09 8.30
N LYS A 265 34.81 -11.17 9.06
CA LYS A 265 34.17 -11.47 10.34
C LYS A 265 32.91 -12.32 10.15
N ASP A 266 32.13 -12.06 9.12
CA ASP A 266 30.93 -12.84 8.81
C ASP A 266 31.32 -14.26 8.40
N TRP A 267 32.30 -14.42 7.51
CA TRP A 267 32.86 -15.72 7.13
C TRP A 267 33.42 -16.49 8.33
N TRP A 268 34.16 -15.82 9.22
CA TRP A 268 34.66 -16.43 10.45
C TRP A 268 33.51 -16.96 11.32
N ASN A 269 32.46 -16.16 11.52
CA ASN A 269 31.30 -16.54 12.32
C ASN A 269 30.51 -17.71 11.70
N ILE A 270 30.36 -17.73 10.38
CA ILE A 270 29.76 -18.85 9.63
C ILE A 270 30.53 -20.14 9.91
N CYS A 271 31.86 -20.09 9.76
CA CYS A 271 32.71 -21.25 10.01
C CYS A 271 32.60 -21.73 11.48
N VAL A 272 32.60 -20.81 12.45
CA VAL A 272 32.45 -21.15 13.87
C VAL A 272 31.09 -21.82 14.15
N ALA A 273 30.01 -21.33 13.55
CA ALA A 273 28.66 -21.90 13.69
C ALA A 273 28.52 -23.27 13.02
N ALA A 274 29.03 -23.43 11.79
CA ALA A 274 28.98 -24.69 11.04
C ALA A 274 29.77 -25.82 11.69
N HIS A 275 30.83 -25.48 12.46
CA HIS A 275 31.64 -26.44 13.20
C HIS A 275 31.19 -26.65 14.66
N GLY A 276 30.06 -26.07 15.09
CA GLY A 276 29.53 -26.25 16.45
C GLY A 276 30.44 -25.71 17.56
N LEU A 277 31.37 -24.82 17.23
CA LEU A 277 32.31 -24.25 18.20
C LEU A 277 31.59 -23.16 19.01
N SER A 278 31.15 -23.50 20.23
CA SER A 278 30.68 -22.51 21.20
C SER A 278 31.84 -21.64 21.65
N VAL A 279 32.04 -20.48 21.00
CA VAL A 279 32.97 -19.46 21.48
C VAL A 279 32.16 -18.41 22.24
N LYS A 280 32.27 -18.42 23.57
CA LYS A 280 31.78 -17.33 24.41
C LYS A 280 32.51 -16.04 24.02
N PHE A 281 31.76 -15.00 23.70
CA PHE A 281 32.26 -13.65 23.45
C PHE A 281 33.17 -13.18 24.60
N TYR A 282 34.43 -12.86 24.30
CA TYR A 282 35.17 -11.87 25.09
C TYR A 282 34.88 -10.51 24.46
N ALA A 283 34.03 -9.73 25.13
CA ALA A 283 33.90 -8.31 24.86
C ALA A 283 35.22 -7.63 25.25
N GLY A 284 35.86 -6.98 24.27
CA GLY A 284 36.91 -6.01 24.52
C GLY A 284 38.33 -6.50 24.20
N SER A 285 38.75 -6.29 22.95
CA SER A 285 40.05 -5.68 22.65
C SER A 285 40.15 -5.45 21.15
N ASN A 286 40.39 -4.19 20.77
CA ASN A 286 40.67 -3.74 19.41
C ASN A 286 41.71 -4.63 18.73
N ILE A 287 41.50 -4.90 17.44
CA ILE A 287 42.51 -5.51 16.58
C ILE A 287 42.69 -4.57 15.38
N ASN A 288 43.92 -4.06 15.25
CA ASN A 288 44.46 -3.36 14.08
C ASN A 288 44.55 -4.28 12.87
#